data_AF-A0A1X0XRN9-F1
#
_entry.id   AF-A0A1X0XRN9-F1
#
_cell.length_a   1.000
_cell.length_b   1.000
_cell.length_c   1.000
_cell.angle_alpha   90.00
_cell.angle_beta   90.00
_cell.angle_gamma   90.00
#
_symmetry.space_group_name_H-M   'P 1'
#
loop_
_entity.id
_entity.type
_entity.pdbx_description
1 polymer ?
#
loop_
_entity_poly.entity_id
_entity_poly.type
_entity_poly.pdbx_seq_one_letter_code
_entity_poly.pdbx_strand_id
1 'polypeptide(L)'
;MWARLVVAPWWVHWLLNAAILAVTLSVLGAFVFPGLMALGWAWPLLSLVAFSLIVTALLTRARRPVQQSYARIVAGLDLEQRSNVVRALRTGEAPSDPAVLAAAIRVGDLSAEYLRRVPPWQRRLAWLVPLLAAAAAVLEFVGHDARLGLVWAALALLVAIRLGRTTRAARRLPQRLELLRSAANSSPQALSALRHPHDSPAAPAGLRYRIAVVVVAVAAGAAGGMAGYLQGRPSHDCRTADAAVNYIHAHPDMLDPWLITPGGPGLDEYRDWSDQLVAYSHRVSAPELAPHLRRIAELSTNAVSTVTEARRDSFTTPPPDRVLGWRDSYQHLIGQLVEEDNALIPPCHPRR
;
A
#
# COMPACT_ATOMS: atom_id res chain seq x y z
N MET A 1 -7.77 -10.19 -28.96
CA MET A 1 -6.51 -10.37 -28.20
C MET A 1 -6.23 -11.83 -27.84
N TRP A 2 -7.17 -12.58 -27.26
CA TRP A 2 -6.96 -14.00 -26.90
C TRP A 2 -6.51 -14.91 -28.05
N ALA A 3 -7.07 -14.79 -29.26
CA ALA A 3 -6.72 -15.66 -30.39
C ALA A 3 -5.26 -15.55 -30.87
N ARG A 4 -4.65 -14.36 -30.80
CA ARG A 4 -3.22 -14.16 -31.13
C ARG A 4 -2.30 -14.60 -29.99
N LEU A 5 -2.77 -14.50 -28.75
CA LEU A 5 -2.00 -14.81 -27.55
C LEU A 5 -1.96 -16.32 -27.26
N VAL A 6 -2.91 -17.15 -27.69
CA VAL A 6 -2.82 -18.60 -27.40
C VAL A 6 -1.58 -19.28 -28.02
N VAL A 7 -1.01 -18.71 -29.08
CA VAL A 7 0.13 -19.29 -29.82
C VAL A 7 1.45 -18.55 -29.59
N ALA A 8 1.41 -17.36 -29.00
CA ALA A 8 2.64 -16.62 -28.71
C ALA A 8 3.49 -17.38 -27.68
N PRO A 9 4.83 -17.37 -27.82
CA PRO A 9 5.69 -18.11 -26.93
C PRO A 9 5.47 -17.69 -25.46
N TRP A 10 5.64 -18.66 -24.56
CA TRP A 10 5.34 -18.47 -23.13
C TRP A 10 6.11 -17.30 -22.49
N TRP A 11 7.31 -16.99 -22.99
CA TRP A 11 8.16 -15.93 -22.47
C TRP A 11 7.57 -14.54 -22.78
N VAL A 12 6.86 -14.36 -23.90
CA VAL A 12 6.17 -13.10 -24.24
C VAL A 12 5.05 -12.81 -23.24
N HIS A 13 4.27 -13.84 -22.87
CA HIS A 13 3.22 -13.70 -21.86
C HIS A 13 3.77 -13.39 -20.48
N TRP A 14 4.88 -14.03 -20.14
CA TRP A 14 5.54 -13.81 -18.87
C TRP A 14 6.02 -12.36 -18.75
N LEU A 15 6.80 -11.88 -19.72
CA LEU A 15 7.33 -10.51 -19.72
C LEU A 15 6.22 -9.44 -19.77
N LEU A 16 5.18 -9.63 -20.60
CA LEU A 16 4.08 -8.68 -20.68
C LEU A 16 3.32 -8.57 -19.35
N ASN A 17 3.03 -9.70 -18.70
CA ASN A 17 2.37 -9.68 -17.40
C ASN A 17 3.28 -9.11 -16.31
N ALA A 18 4.59 -9.38 -16.36
CA ALA A 18 5.58 -8.82 -15.44
C ALA A 18 5.68 -7.29 -15.56
N ALA A 19 5.68 -6.77 -16.79
CA ALA A 19 5.67 -5.33 -17.03
C ALA A 19 4.40 -4.68 -16.48
N ILE A 20 3.22 -5.24 -16.76
CA ILE A 20 1.95 -4.71 -16.25
C ILE A 20 1.89 -4.75 -14.72
N LEU A 21 2.33 -5.85 -14.12
CA LEU A 21 2.35 -6.00 -12.66
C LEU A 21 3.37 -5.04 -12.02
N ALA A 22 4.54 -4.85 -12.63
CA ALA A 22 5.52 -3.90 -12.15
C ALA A 22 5.00 -2.47 -12.22
N VAL A 23 4.40 -2.04 -13.33
CA VAL A 23 3.81 -0.69 -13.44
C VAL A 23 2.71 -0.49 -12.40
N THR A 24 1.80 -1.44 -12.23
CA THR A 24 0.72 -1.32 -11.24
C THR A 24 1.24 -1.26 -9.81
N LEU A 25 2.20 -2.11 -9.44
CA LEU A 25 2.82 -2.09 -8.13
C LEU A 25 3.65 -0.82 -7.90
N SER A 26 4.35 -0.30 -8.93
CA SER A 26 5.12 0.95 -8.81
C SER A 26 4.22 2.15 -8.60
N VAL A 27 3.09 2.23 -9.31
CA VAL A 27 2.07 3.26 -9.08
C VAL A 27 1.55 3.15 -7.64
N LEU A 28 1.13 1.96 -7.21
CA LEU A 28 0.68 1.74 -5.83
C LEU A 28 1.76 2.11 -4.79
N GLY A 29 3.02 1.71 -5.01
CA GLY A 29 4.12 2.00 -4.09
C GLY A 29 4.43 3.49 -3.99
N ALA A 30 4.42 4.22 -5.11
CA ALA A 30 4.64 5.67 -5.14
C ALA A 30 3.54 6.44 -4.40
N PHE A 31 2.31 5.92 -4.41
CA PHE A 31 1.18 6.52 -3.69
C PHE A 31 1.17 6.13 -2.20
N VAL A 32 1.37 4.86 -1.86
CA VAL A 32 1.23 4.34 -0.49
C VAL A 32 2.45 4.66 0.39
N PHE A 33 3.65 4.79 -0.20
CA PHE A 33 4.88 5.05 0.56
C PHE A 33 5.71 6.16 -0.10
N PRO A 34 5.31 7.43 0.05
CA PRO A 34 6.09 8.55 -0.52
C PRO A 34 7.53 8.62 0.05
N GLY A 35 7.74 8.15 1.29
CA GLY A 35 9.06 8.09 1.93
C GLY A 35 10.01 7.02 1.37
N LEU A 36 9.51 6.04 0.61
CA LEU A 36 10.32 4.95 0.04
C LEU A 36 11.26 5.46 -1.07
N MET A 37 10.99 6.64 -1.64
CA MET A 37 11.83 7.31 -2.63
C MET A 37 12.95 8.17 -2.01
N ALA A 38 12.91 8.45 -0.70
CA ALA A 38 13.86 9.36 -0.04
C ALA A 38 15.25 8.72 0.22
N LEU A 39 15.34 7.39 0.33
CA LEU A 39 16.61 6.67 0.61
C LEU A 39 17.29 6.06 -0.64
N GLY A 40 16.78 6.36 -1.84
CA GLY A 40 17.30 5.84 -3.09
C GLY A 40 16.31 4.94 -3.81
N TRP A 41 15.80 5.45 -4.93
CA TRP A 41 14.87 4.80 -5.86
C TRP A 41 15.27 3.39 -6.35
N ALA A 42 16.57 3.07 -6.39
CA ALA A 42 17.09 1.88 -7.04
C ALA A 42 16.69 0.56 -6.34
N TRP A 43 16.83 0.49 -5.02
CA TRP A 43 16.54 -0.74 -4.26
C TRP A 43 15.04 -1.15 -4.25
N PRO A 44 14.09 -0.22 -4.04
CA PRO A 44 12.68 -0.58 -4.11
C PRO A 44 12.22 -0.88 -5.53
N LEU A 45 12.71 -0.16 -6.55
CA LEU A 45 12.41 -0.50 -7.95
C LEU A 45 12.93 -1.91 -8.29
N LEU A 46 14.17 -2.24 -7.88
CA LEU A 46 14.76 -3.55 -8.15
C LEU A 46 13.99 -4.67 -7.44
N SER A 47 13.60 -4.46 -6.18
CA SER A 47 12.79 -5.42 -5.41
C SER A 47 11.41 -5.64 -6.05
N LEU A 48 10.79 -4.57 -6.53
CA LEU A 48 9.46 -4.60 -7.15
C LEU A 48 9.48 -5.26 -8.53
N VAL A 49 10.53 -5.00 -9.32
CA VAL A 49 10.80 -5.70 -10.58
C VAL A 49 11.06 -7.19 -10.33
N ALA A 50 11.94 -7.54 -9.39
CA ALA A 50 12.25 -8.92 -9.04
C ALA A 50 11.00 -9.67 -8.57
N PHE A 51 10.22 -9.07 -7.67
CA PHE A 51 8.96 -9.61 -7.19
C PHE A 51 7.96 -9.83 -8.33
N SER A 52 7.79 -8.84 -9.19
CA SER A 52 6.91 -8.94 -10.36
C SER A 52 7.32 -10.10 -11.27
N LEU A 53 8.61 -10.26 -11.55
CA LEU A 53 9.15 -11.36 -12.35
C LEU A 53 8.88 -12.72 -11.71
N ILE A 54 9.10 -12.87 -10.40
CA ILE A 54 8.89 -14.12 -9.65
C ILE A 54 7.40 -14.50 -9.63
N VAL A 55 6.52 -13.57 -9.24
CA VAL A 55 5.07 -13.83 -9.16
C VAL A 55 4.51 -14.18 -10.53
N THR A 56 4.90 -13.45 -11.57
CA THR A 56 4.41 -13.74 -12.93
C THR A 56 5.04 -14.98 -13.52
N ALA A 57 6.28 -15.34 -13.19
CA ALA A 57 6.88 -16.62 -13.57
C ALA A 57 6.08 -17.77 -12.95
N LEU A 58 5.73 -17.64 -11.65
CA LEU A 58 4.92 -18.61 -10.96
C LEU A 58 3.54 -18.71 -11.60
N LEU A 59 2.83 -17.60 -11.79
CA LEU A 59 1.51 -17.60 -12.43
C LEU A 59 1.54 -18.19 -13.85
N THR A 60 2.57 -17.89 -14.63
CA THR A 60 2.73 -18.41 -16.00
C THR A 60 2.94 -19.92 -15.98
N ARG A 61 3.84 -20.43 -15.14
CA ARG A 61 4.07 -21.87 -14.99
C ARG A 61 2.84 -22.62 -14.48
N ALA A 62 2.02 -22.00 -13.62
CA ALA A 62 0.72 -22.56 -13.21
C ALA A 62 -0.26 -22.70 -14.37
N ARG A 63 -0.23 -21.76 -15.32
CA ARG A 63 -1.17 -21.68 -16.45
C ARG A 63 -0.73 -22.51 -17.66
N ARG A 64 0.55 -22.86 -17.77
CA ARG A 64 1.10 -23.68 -18.87
C ARG A 64 0.31 -24.96 -19.18
N PRO A 65 0.01 -25.86 -18.22
CA PRO A 65 -0.67 -27.13 -18.54
C PRO A 65 -2.06 -26.89 -19.15
N VAL A 66 -2.74 -25.86 -18.66
CA VAL A 66 -4.06 -25.45 -19.17
C VAL A 66 -3.93 -24.89 -20.59
N GLN A 67 -2.98 -23.97 -20.82
CA GLN A 67 -2.73 -23.39 -22.14
C GLN A 67 -2.34 -24.44 -23.19
N GLN A 68 -1.51 -25.43 -22.84
CA GLN A 68 -1.13 -26.52 -23.74
C GLN A 68 -2.31 -27.42 -24.11
N SER A 69 -3.25 -27.63 -23.20
CA SER A 69 -4.47 -28.40 -23.46
C SER A 69 -5.39 -27.67 -24.46
N TYR A 70 -5.56 -26.36 -24.29
CA TYR A 70 -6.29 -25.54 -25.27
C TYR A 70 -5.59 -25.47 -26.62
N ALA A 71 -4.26 -25.28 -26.63
CA ALA A 71 -3.45 -25.17 -27.85
C ALA A 71 -3.55 -26.44 -28.70
N ARG A 72 -3.54 -27.63 -28.08
CA ARG A 72 -3.73 -28.91 -28.79
C ARG A 72 -5.07 -28.98 -29.54
N ILE A 73 -6.15 -28.46 -28.95
CA ILE A 73 -7.48 -28.47 -29.58
C ILE A 73 -7.54 -27.53 -30.80
N VAL A 74 -6.81 -26.41 -30.77
CA VAL A 74 -6.87 -25.38 -31.81
C VAL A 74 -5.65 -25.34 -32.74
N ALA A 75 -4.72 -26.30 -32.61
CA ALA A 75 -3.47 -26.34 -33.35
C ALA A 75 -3.71 -26.39 -34.87
N GLY A 76 -4.70 -27.16 -35.32
CA GLY A 76 -5.06 -27.31 -36.73
C GLY A 76 -5.98 -26.24 -37.32
N LEU A 77 -6.37 -25.21 -36.53
CA LEU A 77 -7.25 -24.13 -36.99
C LEU A 77 -6.44 -22.88 -37.37
N ASP A 78 -6.88 -22.18 -38.41
CA ASP A 78 -6.32 -20.89 -38.78
C ASP A 78 -6.74 -19.76 -37.83
N LEU A 79 -6.10 -18.59 -37.92
CA LEU A 79 -6.30 -17.46 -37.02
C LEU A 79 -7.74 -16.91 -37.06
N GLU A 80 -8.38 -16.90 -38.23
CA GLU A 80 -9.79 -16.54 -38.37
C GLU A 80 -10.71 -17.56 -37.71
N GLN A 81 -10.48 -18.85 -37.97
CA GLN A 81 -11.22 -19.96 -37.37
C GLN A 81 -11.11 -19.94 -35.84
N ARG A 82 -9.93 -19.68 -35.28
CA ARG A 82 -9.72 -19.51 -33.83
C ARG A 82 -10.51 -18.33 -33.26
N SER A 83 -10.58 -17.23 -34.00
CA SER A 83 -11.38 -16.07 -33.58
C SER A 83 -12.88 -16.38 -33.55
N ASN A 84 -13.34 -17.18 -34.52
CA ASN A 84 -14.72 -17.64 -34.62
C ASN A 84 -15.07 -18.64 -33.51
N VAL A 85 -14.15 -19.52 -33.11
CA VAL A 85 -14.31 -20.37 -31.91
C VAL A 85 -14.56 -19.52 -30.65
N VAL A 86 -13.73 -18.49 -30.44
CA VAL A 86 -13.88 -17.60 -29.27
C VAL A 86 -15.17 -16.80 -29.34
N ARG A 87 -15.57 -16.34 -30.53
CA ARG A 87 -16.82 -15.63 -30.75
C ARG A 87 -18.01 -16.53 -30.44
N ALA A 88 -18.05 -17.74 -30.97
CA ALA A 88 -19.10 -18.73 -30.72
C ALA A 88 -19.27 -19.03 -29.22
N LEU A 89 -18.18 -19.21 -28.48
CA LEU A 89 -18.25 -19.40 -27.01
C LEU A 89 -18.72 -18.14 -26.25
N ARG A 90 -18.51 -16.95 -26.84
CA ARG A 90 -18.90 -15.68 -26.23
C ARG A 90 -20.31 -15.23 -26.60
N THR A 91 -20.83 -15.57 -27.78
CA THR A 91 -22.16 -15.15 -28.25
C THR A 91 -23.17 -16.29 -28.16
N GLY A 92 -22.74 -17.53 -28.36
CA GLY A 92 -23.62 -18.70 -28.52
C GLY A 92 -24.05 -18.93 -29.96
N GLU A 93 -23.60 -18.10 -30.92
CA GLU A 93 -23.90 -18.25 -32.34
C GLU A 93 -23.11 -19.44 -32.92
N ALA A 94 -23.82 -20.29 -33.67
CA ALA A 94 -23.23 -21.46 -34.31
C ALA A 94 -22.37 -21.05 -35.52
N PRO A 95 -21.07 -21.41 -35.56
CA PRO A 95 -20.23 -21.20 -36.75
C PRO A 95 -20.75 -22.00 -37.95
N SER A 96 -20.66 -21.42 -39.14
CA SER A 96 -21.02 -22.09 -40.40
C SER A 96 -20.07 -23.24 -40.76
N ASP A 97 -18.81 -23.18 -40.30
CA ASP A 97 -17.80 -24.22 -40.52
C ASP A 97 -17.96 -25.33 -39.44
N PRO A 98 -18.22 -26.60 -39.84
CA PRO A 98 -18.42 -27.71 -38.91
C PRO A 98 -17.16 -28.03 -38.09
N ALA A 99 -15.96 -27.76 -38.61
CA ALA A 99 -14.72 -27.97 -37.86
C ALA A 99 -14.56 -26.94 -36.73
N VAL A 100 -14.97 -25.69 -36.98
CA VAL A 100 -14.97 -24.60 -35.99
C VAL A 100 -16.02 -24.85 -34.92
N LEU A 101 -17.21 -25.33 -35.31
CA LEU A 101 -18.27 -25.70 -34.37
C LEU A 101 -17.83 -26.84 -33.44
N ALA A 102 -17.25 -27.91 -33.99
CA ALA A 102 -16.73 -29.03 -33.21
C ALA A 102 -15.59 -28.58 -32.25
N ALA A 103 -14.67 -27.73 -32.72
CA ALA A 103 -13.62 -27.18 -31.88
C ALA A 103 -14.17 -26.27 -30.76
N ALA A 104 -15.20 -25.47 -31.04
CA ALA A 104 -15.84 -24.62 -30.04
C ALA A 104 -16.49 -25.44 -28.91
N ILE A 105 -17.20 -26.52 -29.26
CA ILE A 105 -17.78 -27.43 -28.26
C ILE A 105 -16.67 -28.06 -27.41
N ARG A 106 -15.60 -28.57 -28.03
CA ARG A 106 -14.45 -29.16 -27.30
C ARG A 106 -13.79 -28.18 -26.34
N VAL A 107 -13.53 -26.95 -26.78
CA VAL A 107 -12.94 -25.89 -25.94
C VAL A 107 -13.90 -25.51 -24.80
N GLY A 108 -15.20 -25.48 -25.07
CA GLY A 108 -16.22 -25.19 -24.07
C GLY A 108 -16.34 -26.29 -23.01
N ASP A 109 -16.29 -27.56 -23.41
CA ASP A 109 -16.31 -28.71 -22.48
C ASP A 109 -15.11 -28.72 -21.55
N LEU A 110 -13.90 -28.51 -22.09
CA LEU A 110 -12.69 -28.40 -21.30
C LEU A 110 -12.77 -27.23 -20.30
N SER A 111 -13.35 -26.11 -20.73
CA SER A 111 -13.58 -24.95 -19.87
C SER A 111 -14.61 -25.22 -18.78
N ALA A 112 -15.69 -25.94 -19.10
CA ALA A 112 -16.73 -26.31 -18.14
C ALA A 112 -16.18 -27.27 -17.07
N GLU A 113 -15.39 -28.27 -17.48
CA GLU A 113 -14.75 -29.20 -16.55
C GLU A 113 -13.74 -28.49 -15.64
N TYR A 114 -12.91 -27.61 -16.20
CA TYR A 114 -11.99 -26.79 -15.42
C TYR A 114 -12.73 -25.92 -14.40
N LEU A 115 -13.84 -25.28 -14.79
CA LEU A 115 -14.65 -24.44 -13.91
C LEU A 115 -15.32 -25.23 -12.78
N ARG A 116 -15.69 -26.49 -13.01
CA ARG A 116 -16.22 -27.40 -11.98
C ARG A 116 -15.16 -27.81 -10.96
N ARG A 117 -13.90 -27.97 -11.40
CA ARG A 117 -12.77 -28.32 -10.52
C ARG A 117 -12.34 -27.18 -9.59
N VAL A 118 -12.83 -25.95 -9.78
CA VAL A 118 -12.54 -24.82 -8.87
C VAL A 118 -13.57 -24.84 -7.72
N PRO A 119 -13.14 -25.03 -6.47
CA PRO A 119 -14.07 -25.11 -5.35
C PRO A 119 -14.79 -23.77 -5.09
N PRO A 120 -16.06 -23.81 -4.63
CA PRO A 120 -16.89 -22.61 -4.48
C PRO A 120 -16.35 -21.63 -3.43
N TRP A 121 -15.72 -22.13 -2.36
CA TRP A 121 -15.10 -21.28 -1.34
C TRP A 121 -13.98 -20.42 -1.91
N GLN A 122 -13.21 -20.93 -2.88
CA GLN A 122 -12.12 -20.18 -3.51
C GLN A 122 -12.66 -19.05 -4.39
N ARG A 123 -13.81 -19.24 -5.06
CA ARG A 123 -14.50 -18.15 -5.76
C ARG A 123 -15.00 -17.08 -4.79
N ARG A 124 -15.47 -17.46 -3.61
CA ARG A 124 -15.87 -16.51 -2.55
C ARG A 124 -14.65 -15.76 -2.00
N LEU A 125 -13.54 -16.46 -1.75
CA LEU A 125 -12.30 -15.85 -1.26
C LEU A 125 -11.75 -14.79 -2.23
N ALA A 126 -11.90 -14.99 -3.54
CA ALA A 126 -11.48 -14.02 -4.54
C ALA A 126 -12.23 -12.66 -4.43
N TRP A 127 -13.44 -12.64 -3.84
CA TRP A 127 -14.19 -11.41 -3.57
C TRP A 127 -13.69 -10.64 -2.34
N LEU A 128 -12.83 -11.24 -1.50
CA LEU A 128 -12.19 -10.50 -0.42
C LEU A 128 -11.25 -9.43 -0.95
N VAL A 129 -10.61 -9.64 -2.10
CA VAL A 129 -9.66 -8.67 -2.69
C VAL A 129 -10.32 -7.31 -2.95
N PRO A 130 -11.43 -7.20 -3.71
CA PRO A 130 -12.10 -5.91 -3.90
C PRO A 130 -12.73 -5.37 -2.62
N LEU A 131 -13.16 -6.22 -1.68
CA LEU A 131 -13.69 -5.77 -0.38
C LEU A 131 -12.61 -5.11 0.48
N LEU A 132 -11.43 -5.72 0.56
CA LEU A 132 -10.27 -5.16 1.27
C LEU A 132 -9.80 -3.86 0.62
N ALA A 133 -9.77 -3.79 -0.71
CA ALA A 133 -9.45 -2.57 -1.43
C ALA A 133 -10.50 -1.45 -1.17
N ALA A 134 -11.79 -1.80 -1.07
CA ALA A 134 -12.83 -0.83 -0.72
C ALA A 134 -12.71 -0.36 0.74
N ALA A 135 -12.39 -1.26 1.67
CA ALA A 135 -12.13 -0.90 3.07
C ALA A 135 -10.92 0.04 3.20
N ALA A 136 -9.83 -0.24 2.47
CA ALA A 136 -8.68 0.66 2.38
C ALA A 136 -9.10 2.04 1.86
N ALA A 137 -9.90 2.10 0.78
CA ALA A 137 -10.39 3.38 0.28
C ALA A 137 -11.14 4.20 1.34
N VAL A 138 -12.04 3.57 2.12
CA VAL A 138 -12.77 4.23 3.21
C VAL A 138 -11.83 4.75 4.29
N LEU A 139 -10.83 3.96 4.68
CA LEU A 139 -9.82 4.38 5.67
C LEU A 139 -9.03 5.60 5.20
N GLU A 140 -8.60 5.63 3.94
CA GLU A 140 -7.86 6.76 3.37
C GLU A 140 -8.73 8.02 3.25
N PHE A 141 -10.01 7.89 2.91
CA PHE A 141 -10.94 9.03 2.91
C PHE A 141 -11.15 9.61 4.32
N VAL A 142 -11.22 8.77 5.35
CA VAL A 142 -11.30 9.20 6.75
C VAL A 142 -9.98 9.84 7.20
N GLY A 143 -8.85 9.36 6.67
CA GLY A 143 -7.52 9.93 6.87
C GLY A 143 -7.25 11.25 6.12
N HIS A 144 -8.24 11.81 5.41
CA HIS A 144 -8.15 13.02 4.58
C HIS A 144 -7.27 12.91 3.31
N ASP A 145 -6.81 11.71 2.94
CA ASP A 145 -6.05 11.46 1.72
C ASP A 145 -6.94 11.05 0.54
N ALA A 146 -7.69 12.03 0.01
CA ALA A 146 -8.66 11.80 -1.07
C ALA A 146 -8.06 11.16 -2.33
N ARG A 147 -6.78 11.43 -2.63
CA ARG A 147 -6.08 10.84 -3.79
C ARG A 147 -5.88 9.34 -3.63
N LEU A 148 -5.44 8.92 -2.45
CA LEU A 148 -5.25 7.51 -2.12
C LEU A 148 -6.58 6.77 -2.06
N GLY A 149 -7.60 7.40 -1.46
CA GLY A 149 -8.97 6.89 -1.46
C GLY A 149 -9.51 6.60 -2.87
N LEU A 150 -9.30 7.51 -3.82
CA LEU A 150 -9.70 7.32 -5.21
C LEU A 150 -8.97 6.17 -5.92
N VAL A 151 -7.66 6.01 -5.70
CA VAL A 151 -6.88 4.92 -6.30
C VAL A 151 -7.38 3.57 -5.81
N TRP A 152 -7.59 3.42 -4.50
CA TRP A 152 -8.12 2.19 -3.90
C TRP A 152 -9.55 1.89 -4.36
N ALA A 153 -10.41 2.91 -4.44
CA ALA A 153 -11.77 2.76 -4.96
C ALA A 153 -11.80 2.33 -6.43
N ALA A 154 -10.96 2.94 -7.27
CA ALA A 154 -10.82 2.56 -8.68
C ALA A 154 -10.32 1.12 -8.84
N LEU A 155 -9.33 0.71 -8.03
CA LEU A 155 -8.82 -0.66 -8.01
C LEU A 155 -9.92 -1.66 -7.59
N ALA A 156 -10.63 -1.37 -6.50
CA ALA A 156 -11.73 -2.20 -6.02
C ALA A 156 -12.79 -2.39 -7.10
N LEU A 157 -13.21 -1.30 -7.75
CA LEU A 157 -14.20 -1.32 -8.82
C LEU A 157 -13.73 -2.13 -10.04
N LEU A 158 -12.49 -1.92 -10.50
CA LEU A 158 -11.93 -2.65 -11.63
C LEU A 158 -11.86 -4.16 -11.37
N VAL A 159 -11.40 -4.55 -10.18
CA VAL A 159 -11.31 -5.95 -9.76
C VAL A 159 -12.72 -6.56 -9.65
N ALA A 160 -13.67 -5.86 -9.02
CA ALA A 160 -15.06 -6.31 -8.89
C ALA A 160 -15.74 -6.49 -10.26
N ILE A 161 -15.58 -5.55 -11.19
CA ILE A 161 -16.09 -5.65 -12.56
C ILE A 161 -15.50 -6.87 -13.26
N ARG A 162 -14.19 -7.09 -13.12
CA ARG A 162 -13.50 -8.24 -13.73
C ARG A 162 -14.02 -9.56 -13.19
N LEU A 163 -14.11 -9.72 -11.87
CA LEU A 163 -14.66 -10.93 -11.23
C LEU A 163 -16.13 -11.13 -11.59
N GLY A 164 -16.93 -10.06 -11.64
CA GLY A 164 -18.32 -10.10 -12.07
C GLY A 164 -18.46 -10.59 -13.51
N ARG A 165 -17.62 -10.12 -14.43
CA ARG A 165 -17.62 -10.58 -15.84
C ARG A 165 -17.21 -12.04 -15.96
N THR A 166 -16.18 -12.50 -15.27
CA THR A 166 -15.72 -13.89 -15.35
C THR A 166 -16.73 -14.86 -14.73
N THR A 167 -17.33 -14.50 -13.59
CA THR A 167 -18.38 -15.31 -12.95
C THR A 167 -19.64 -15.37 -13.80
N ARG A 168 -20.08 -14.26 -14.41
CA ARG A 168 -21.20 -14.26 -15.36
C ARG A 168 -20.90 -15.11 -16.59
N ALA A 169 -19.71 -14.99 -17.18
CA ALA A 169 -19.30 -15.80 -18.33
C ALA A 169 -19.29 -17.30 -17.98
N ALA A 170 -18.77 -17.66 -16.81
CA ALA A 170 -18.76 -19.05 -16.32
C ALA A 170 -20.18 -19.60 -16.11
N ARG A 171 -21.13 -18.77 -15.64
CA ARG A 171 -22.54 -19.17 -15.47
C ARG A 171 -23.28 -19.35 -16.79
N ARG A 172 -22.97 -18.54 -17.81
CA ARG A 172 -23.61 -18.60 -19.14
C ARG A 172 -23.02 -19.67 -20.07
N LEU A 173 -21.83 -20.17 -19.76
CA LEU A 173 -21.16 -21.20 -20.56
C LEU A 173 -22.01 -22.47 -20.80
N PRO A 174 -22.67 -23.11 -19.80
CA PRO A 174 -23.48 -24.31 -20.04
C PRO A 174 -24.62 -24.07 -21.02
N GLN A 175 -25.37 -22.96 -20.87
CA GLN A 175 -26.46 -22.59 -21.78
C GLN A 175 -25.95 -22.41 -23.23
N ARG A 176 -24.78 -21.78 -23.40
CA ARG A 176 -24.19 -21.60 -24.74
C ARG A 176 -23.70 -22.91 -25.34
N LEU A 177 -23.18 -23.81 -24.52
CA LEU A 177 -22.78 -25.15 -24.96
C LEU A 177 -23.97 -25.96 -25.44
N GLU A 178 -25.13 -25.84 -24.78
CA GLU A 178 -26.37 -26.47 -25.23
C GLU A 178 -26.80 -25.96 -26.62
N LEU A 179 -26.74 -24.65 -26.86
CA LEU A 179 -27.03 -24.05 -28.18
C LEU A 179 -26.06 -24.53 -29.28
N LEU A 180 -24.77 -24.62 -28.97
CA LEU A 180 -23.77 -25.13 -29.92
C LEU A 180 -23.99 -26.62 -30.20
N ARG A 181 -24.35 -27.41 -29.18
CA ARG A 181 -24.66 -28.85 -29.34
C ARG A 181 -25.94 -29.06 -30.14
N SER A 182 -26.99 -28.27 -29.94
CA SER A 182 -28.19 -28.35 -30.77
C SER A 182 -27.88 -28.04 -32.23
N ALA A 183 -27.02 -27.06 -32.51
CA ALA A 183 -26.56 -26.78 -33.87
C ALA A 183 -25.68 -27.89 -34.45
N ALA A 184 -24.86 -28.56 -33.63
CA ALA A 184 -24.07 -29.71 -34.07
C ALA A 184 -24.96 -30.91 -34.42
N ASN A 185 -26.07 -31.13 -33.70
CA ASN A 185 -27.01 -32.21 -34.00
C ASN A 185 -27.66 -32.07 -35.39
N SER A 186 -27.80 -30.85 -35.90
CA SER A 186 -28.25 -30.59 -37.28
C SER A 186 -27.17 -30.77 -38.36
N SER A 187 -25.91 -31.07 -38.00
CA SER A 187 -24.79 -31.24 -38.94
C SER A 187 -24.08 -32.60 -38.78
N PRO A 188 -24.24 -33.54 -39.73
CA PRO A 188 -23.59 -34.86 -39.64
C PRO A 188 -22.06 -34.78 -39.68
N GLN A 189 -21.50 -33.75 -40.34
CA GLN A 189 -20.04 -33.50 -40.38
C GLN A 189 -19.50 -33.00 -39.04
N ALA A 190 -20.26 -32.19 -38.31
CA ALA A 190 -19.86 -31.76 -36.96
C ALA A 190 -19.90 -32.94 -35.97
N LEU A 191 -20.89 -33.82 -36.09
CA LEU A 191 -21.01 -35.03 -35.27
C LEU A 191 -19.88 -36.03 -35.51
N SER A 192 -19.45 -36.22 -36.76
CA SER A 192 -18.30 -37.09 -37.06
C SER A 192 -16.99 -36.50 -36.53
N ALA A 193 -16.81 -35.18 -36.64
CA ALA A 193 -15.68 -34.49 -36.02
C ALA A 193 -15.69 -34.65 -34.49
N LEU A 194 -16.86 -34.63 -33.82
CA LEU A 194 -16.95 -34.81 -32.36
C LEU A 194 -16.63 -36.23 -31.86
N ARG A 195 -16.74 -37.27 -32.71
CA ARG A 195 -16.49 -38.69 -32.31
C ARG A 195 -15.01 -39.03 -32.02
N HIS A 196 -14.06 -38.18 -32.41
CA HIS A 196 -12.65 -38.46 -32.17
C HIS A 196 -12.35 -38.40 -30.65
N PRO A 197 -11.73 -39.45 -30.06
CA PRO A 197 -11.57 -39.58 -28.61
C PRO A 197 -10.71 -38.48 -27.99
N HIS A 198 -10.98 -38.22 -26.70
CA HIS A 198 -10.50 -37.08 -25.94
C HIS A 198 -9.22 -37.40 -25.14
N ASP A 199 -8.24 -36.49 -25.14
CA ASP A 199 -7.22 -36.45 -24.09
C ASP A 199 -7.83 -35.80 -22.84
N SER A 200 -7.71 -36.46 -21.69
CA SER A 200 -8.19 -35.92 -20.42
C SER A 200 -7.56 -34.55 -20.12
N PRO A 201 -8.35 -33.56 -19.64
CA PRO A 201 -7.83 -32.22 -19.40
C PRO A 201 -6.80 -32.24 -18.26
N ALA A 202 -5.68 -31.57 -18.50
CA ALA A 202 -4.63 -31.41 -17.51
C ALA A 202 -5.21 -30.80 -16.22
N ALA A 203 -4.86 -31.40 -15.08
CA ALA A 203 -5.36 -30.96 -13.79
C ALA A 203 -5.00 -29.48 -13.54
N PRO A 204 -5.89 -28.69 -12.90
CA PRO A 204 -5.53 -27.36 -12.45
C PRO A 204 -4.25 -27.44 -11.58
N ALA A 205 -3.40 -26.40 -11.66
CA ALA A 205 -2.20 -26.32 -10.82
C ALA A 205 -2.56 -26.62 -9.35
N GLY A 206 -1.87 -27.60 -8.77
CA GLY A 206 -2.19 -28.16 -7.47
C GLY A 206 -2.23 -27.11 -6.36
N LEU A 207 -2.99 -27.40 -5.30
CA LEU A 207 -3.20 -26.51 -4.15
C LEU A 207 -1.87 -25.96 -3.59
N ARG A 208 -0.84 -26.81 -3.51
CA ARG A 208 0.51 -26.46 -3.03
C ARG A 208 1.13 -25.30 -3.82
N TYR A 209 0.94 -25.28 -5.14
CA TYR A 209 1.46 -24.22 -6.01
C TYR A 209 0.73 -22.90 -5.82
N ARG A 210 -0.58 -22.97 -5.60
CA ARG A 210 -1.42 -21.79 -5.32
C ARG A 210 -1.08 -21.19 -3.96
N ILE A 211 -0.84 -22.04 -2.95
CA ILE A 211 -0.37 -21.62 -1.63
C ILE A 211 0.99 -20.93 -1.78
N ALA A 212 1.94 -21.49 -2.54
CA ALA A 212 3.24 -20.85 -2.75
C ALA A 212 3.11 -19.42 -3.35
N VAL A 213 2.22 -19.21 -4.32
CA VAL A 213 1.96 -17.85 -4.86
C VAL A 213 1.38 -16.91 -3.80
N VAL A 214 0.43 -17.38 -2.99
CA VAL A 214 -0.16 -16.56 -1.92
C VAL A 214 0.87 -16.24 -0.83
N VAL A 215 1.67 -17.21 -0.41
CA VAL A 215 2.72 -17.04 0.59
C VAL A 215 3.76 -16.03 0.13
N VAL A 216 4.22 -16.11 -1.13
CA VAL A 216 5.16 -15.14 -1.70
C VAL A 216 4.54 -13.72 -1.73
N ALA A 217 3.26 -13.61 -2.11
CA ALA A 217 2.57 -12.32 -2.13
C ALA A 217 2.37 -11.73 -0.72
N VAL A 218 1.98 -12.54 0.26
CA VAL A 218 1.80 -12.12 1.65
C VAL A 218 3.15 -11.75 2.30
N ALA A 219 4.20 -12.55 2.08
CA ALA A 219 5.53 -12.26 2.60
C ALA A 219 6.08 -10.94 2.06
N ALA A 220 5.87 -10.65 0.78
CA ALA A 220 6.27 -9.38 0.18
C ALA A 220 5.45 -8.20 0.73
N GLY A 221 4.14 -8.38 0.92
CA GLY A 221 3.29 -7.36 1.56
C GLY A 221 3.72 -7.07 3.00
N ALA A 222 4.04 -8.11 3.77
CA ALA A 222 4.53 -7.99 5.14
C ALA A 222 5.91 -7.31 5.20
N ALA A 223 6.83 -7.65 4.28
CA ALA A 223 8.15 -7.02 4.21
C ALA A 223 8.05 -5.52 3.82
N GLY A 224 7.18 -5.17 2.88
CA GLY A 224 6.91 -3.78 2.51
C GLY A 224 6.27 -2.98 3.64
N GLY A 225 5.26 -3.56 4.30
CA GLY A 225 4.61 -2.94 5.47
C GLY A 225 5.56 -2.75 6.65
N MET A 226 6.42 -3.75 6.91
CA MET A 226 7.44 -3.66 7.96
C MET A 226 8.49 -2.59 7.64
N ALA A 227 8.94 -2.48 6.38
CA ALA A 227 9.89 -1.44 5.98
C ALA A 227 9.30 -0.03 6.13
N GLY A 228 8.03 0.19 5.74
CA GLY A 228 7.34 1.46 5.95
C GLY A 228 7.13 1.77 7.43
N TYR A 229 6.77 0.77 8.24
CA TYR A 229 6.62 0.92 9.69
C TYR A 229 7.95 1.26 10.40
N LEU A 230 9.05 0.63 9.97
CA LEU A 230 10.38 0.92 10.53
C LEU A 230 10.91 2.29 10.06
N GLN A 231 10.53 2.76 8.88
CA GLN A 231 10.84 4.12 8.40
C GLN A 231 10.03 5.21 9.13
N GLY A 232 8.85 4.89 9.66
CA GLY A 232 8.04 5.81 10.46
C GLY A 232 8.49 5.95 11.92
N ARG A 233 9.60 5.31 12.33
CA ARG A 233 10.14 5.50 13.69
C ARG A 233 10.85 6.86 13.77
N PRO A 234 10.46 7.74 14.71
CA PRO A 234 11.16 9.00 14.91
C PRO A 234 12.63 8.71 15.21
N SER A 235 13.53 9.48 14.57
CA SER A 235 14.97 9.41 14.82
C SER A 235 15.24 9.58 16.32
N HIS A 236 16.41 9.11 16.79
CA HIS A 236 16.81 9.33 18.19
C HIS A 236 16.72 10.82 18.58
N ASP A 237 17.11 11.69 17.65
CA ASP A 237 17.11 13.13 17.81
C ASP A 237 15.69 13.69 17.90
N CYS A 238 14.75 13.20 17.08
CA CYS A 238 13.34 13.60 17.19
C CYS A 238 12.67 13.12 18.46
N ARG A 239 13.00 11.91 18.95
CA ARG A 239 12.51 11.48 20.26
C ARG A 239 13.02 12.38 21.39
N THR A 240 14.24 12.91 21.24
CA THR A 240 14.84 13.80 22.23
C THR A 240 14.24 15.21 22.15
N ALA A 241 13.97 15.71 20.94
CA ALA A 241 13.24 16.95 20.73
C ALA A 241 11.80 16.85 21.29
N ASP A 242 11.06 15.79 20.98
CA ASP A 242 9.72 15.55 21.55
C ASP A 242 9.76 15.45 23.09
N ALA A 243 10.81 14.85 23.66
CA ALA A 243 10.98 14.80 25.11
C ALA A 243 11.18 16.20 25.71
N ALA A 244 11.95 17.08 25.04
CA ALA A 244 12.12 18.46 25.46
C ALA A 244 10.80 19.25 25.37
N VAL A 245 10.07 19.14 24.26
CA VAL A 245 8.75 19.78 24.06
C VAL A 245 7.76 19.31 25.14
N ASN A 246 7.68 18.00 25.37
CA ASN A 246 6.81 17.45 26.41
C ASN A 246 7.22 17.90 27.82
N TYR A 247 8.52 18.04 28.07
CA TYR A 247 9.02 18.55 29.34
C TYR A 247 8.61 20.01 29.57
N ILE A 248 8.67 20.85 28.53
CA ILE A 248 8.22 22.25 28.59
C ILE A 248 6.73 22.32 28.92
N HIS A 249 5.91 21.56 28.21
CA HIS A 249 4.46 21.52 28.44
C HIS A 249 4.06 20.94 29.80
N ALA A 250 4.88 20.05 30.38
CA ALA A 250 4.63 19.46 31.68
C ALA A 250 4.87 20.43 32.85
N HIS A 251 5.59 21.54 32.62
CA HIS A 251 5.95 22.52 33.66
C HIS A 251 5.42 23.92 33.30
N PRO A 252 4.09 24.15 33.29
CA PRO A 252 3.52 25.46 32.95
C PRO A 252 3.98 26.57 33.92
N ASP A 253 4.34 26.21 35.15
CA ASP A 253 4.83 27.15 36.17
C ASP A 253 6.16 27.81 35.78
N MET A 254 6.96 27.15 34.94
CA MET A 254 8.19 27.72 34.39
C MET A 254 7.92 28.75 33.28
N LEU A 255 6.69 28.80 32.75
CA LEU A 255 6.29 29.73 31.70
C LEU A 255 5.54 30.94 32.27
N ASP A 256 5.21 30.92 33.57
CA ASP A 256 4.41 31.95 34.21
C ASP A 256 5.28 33.09 34.77
N PRO A 257 5.22 34.32 34.20
CA PRO A 257 5.95 35.46 34.71
C PRO A 257 5.48 35.93 36.09
N TRP A 258 4.29 35.53 36.56
CA TRP A 258 3.80 35.91 37.89
C TRP A 258 4.48 35.14 39.03
N LEU A 259 5.08 33.99 38.73
CA LEU A 259 5.69 33.10 39.72
C LEU A 259 7.18 33.40 39.97
N ILE A 260 7.77 34.36 39.26
CA ILE A 260 9.20 34.71 39.39
C ILE A 260 9.52 35.44 40.70
N THR A 261 8.54 36.09 41.32
CA THR A 261 8.69 36.78 42.61
C THR A 261 8.64 35.80 43.79
N PRO A 262 9.07 36.21 45.01
CA PRO A 262 8.92 35.37 46.20
C PRO A 262 7.48 34.88 46.39
N GLY A 263 7.30 33.57 46.60
CA GLY A 263 5.99 32.91 46.69
C GLY A 263 5.66 31.92 45.57
N GLY A 264 6.45 31.89 44.48
CA GLY A 264 6.39 30.86 43.45
C GLY A 264 7.31 29.65 43.71
N PRO A 265 7.53 28.79 42.69
CA PRO A 265 8.44 27.63 42.72
C PRO A 265 9.83 27.97 43.25
N GLY A 266 10.51 27.00 43.86
CA GLY A 266 11.85 27.18 44.43
C GLY A 266 12.87 27.64 43.37
N LEU A 267 13.93 28.37 43.76
CA LEU A 267 14.99 28.75 42.81
C LEU A 267 15.76 27.54 42.29
N ASP A 268 15.89 26.51 43.13
CA ASP A 268 16.36 25.17 42.78
C ASP A 268 15.50 24.53 41.68
N GLU A 269 14.18 24.66 41.76
CA GLU A 269 13.25 24.10 40.77
C GLU A 269 13.44 24.74 39.37
N TYR A 270 13.59 26.07 39.32
CA TYR A 270 13.93 26.77 38.07
C TYR A 270 15.29 26.32 37.49
N ARG A 271 16.27 26.02 38.34
CA ARG A 271 17.58 25.50 37.90
C ARG A 271 17.44 24.08 37.36
N ASP A 272 16.70 23.21 38.04
CA ASP A 272 16.47 21.83 37.61
C ASP A 272 15.79 21.78 36.24
N TRP A 273 14.77 22.62 36.01
CA TRP A 273 14.13 22.74 34.70
C TRP A 273 15.13 23.17 33.61
N SER A 274 15.97 24.16 33.91
CA SER A 274 16.96 24.66 32.98
C SER A 274 18.06 23.65 32.67
N ASP A 275 18.56 22.95 33.68
CA ASP A 275 19.59 21.92 33.54
C ASP A 275 19.07 20.75 32.68
N GLN A 276 17.79 20.40 32.82
CA GLN A 276 17.16 19.38 32.00
C GLN A 276 17.03 19.80 30.53
N LEU A 277 16.69 21.07 30.25
CA LEU A 277 16.66 21.62 28.88
C LEU A 277 18.07 21.70 28.25
N VAL A 278 19.08 22.09 29.03
CA VAL A 278 20.49 22.04 28.62
C VAL A 278 20.90 20.61 28.27
N ALA A 279 20.53 19.62 29.10
CA ALA A 279 20.84 18.23 28.85
C ALA A 279 20.21 17.70 27.56
N TYR A 280 19.00 18.12 27.20
CA TYR A 280 18.40 17.78 25.91
C TYR A 280 19.16 18.38 24.73
N SER A 281 19.64 19.63 24.84
CA SER A 281 20.40 20.30 23.77
C SER A 281 21.71 19.59 23.42
N HIS A 282 22.36 18.92 24.38
CA HIS A 282 23.59 18.16 24.17
C HIS A 282 23.36 16.77 23.55
N ARG A 283 22.13 16.25 23.61
CA ARG A 283 21.78 14.91 23.10
C ARG A 283 21.36 14.90 21.63
N VAL A 284 21.17 16.07 21.02
CA VAL A 284 20.73 16.21 19.63
C VAL A 284 21.88 16.70 18.74
N SER A 285 22.12 15.98 17.66
CA SER A 285 23.17 16.31 16.68
C SER A 285 22.61 16.74 15.33
N ALA A 286 21.33 16.49 15.07
CA ALA A 286 20.67 16.87 13.83
C ALA A 286 20.77 18.38 13.55
N PRO A 287 21.24 18.80 12.36
CA PRO A 287 21.53 20.20 12.06
C PRO A 287 20.29 21.08 12.05
N GLU A 288 19.11 20.52 11.80
CA GLU A 288 17.84 21.25 11.80
C GLU A 288 17.19 21.35 13.19
N LEU A 289 17.63 20.56 14.18
CA LEU A 289 17.05 20.55 15.54
C LEU A 289 18.00 21.13 16.59
N ALA A 290 19.30 20.89 16.42
CA ALA A 290 20.32 21.30 17.38
C ALA A 290 20.36 22.83 17.62
N PRO A 291 20.21 23.71 16.60
CA PRO A 291 20.17 25.15 16.83
C PRO A 291 19.01 25.58 17.73
N HIS A 292 17.80 25.07 17.46
CA HIS A 292 16.59 25.38 18.21
C HIS A 292 16.67 24.91 19.67
N LEU A 293 17.12 23.66 19.91
CA LEU A 293 17.27 23.16 21.28
C LEU A 293 18.38 23.87 22.07
N ARG A 294 19.48 24.28 21.42
CA ARG A 294 20.50 25.11 22.08
C ARG A 294 19.93 26.48 22.43
N ARG A 295 19.13 27.07 21.53
CA ARG A 295 18.47 28.35 21.79
C ARG A 295 17.49 28.27 22.96
N ILE A 296 16.70 27.20 23.06
CA ILE A 296 15.83 26.93 24.21
C ILE A 296 16.63 26.82 25.51
N ALA A 297 17.76 26.09 25.50
CA ALA A 297 18.63 25.97 26.66
C ALA A 297 19.24 27.31 27.11
N GLU A 298 19.68 28.14 26.15
CA GLU A 298 20.17 29.50 26.40
C GLU A 298 19.08 30.39 27.01
N LEU A 299 17.88 30.38 26.43
CA LEU A 299 16.74 31.17 26.90
C LEU A 299 16.32 30.77 28.31
N SER A 300 16.28 29.47 28.59
CA SER A 300 16.02 28.93 29.92
C SER A 300 17.06 29.39 30.95
N THR A 301 18.35 29.37 30.59
CA THR A 301 19.43 29.83 31.48
C THR A 301 19.31 31.33 31.79
N ASN A 302 18.94 32.13 30.80
CA ASN A 302 18.69 33.56 30.98
C ASN A 302 17.43 33.81 31.85
N ALA A 303 16.41 32.97 31.71
CA ALA A 303 15.21 33.02 32.53
C ALA A 303 15.53 32.75 34.01
N VAL A 304 16.34 31.73 34.32
CA VAL A 304 16.84 31.46 35.69
C VAL A 304 17.63 32.64 36.25
N SER A 305 18.45 33.30 35.43
CA SER A 305 19.21 34.49 35.84
C SER A 305 18.27 35.64 36.22
N THR A 306 17.18 35.82 35.46
CA THR A 306 16.14 36.83 35.75
C THR A 306 15.42 36.53 37.07
N VAL A 307 15.06 35.27 37.32
CA VAL A 307 14.45 34.83 38.59
C VAL A 307 15.42 35.01 39.77
N THR A 308 16.69 34.68 39.56
CA THR A 308 17.73 34.85 40.58
C THR A 308 17.86 36.32 40.99
N GLU A 309 17.89 37.23 40.01
CA GLU A 309 17.99 38.66 40.28
C GLU A 309 16.71 39.21 40.94
N ALA A 310 15.53 38.77 40.49
CA ALA A 310 14.25 39.14 41.11
C ALA A 310 14.14 38.72 42.58
N ARG A 311 14.92 37.72 43.01
CA ARG A 311 14.88 37.14 44.37
C ARG A 311 16.13 37.44 45.20
N ARG A 312 17.12 38.16 44.65
CA ARG A 312 18.42 38.41 45.28
C ARG A 312 18.31 39.04 46.66
N ASP A 313 17.35 39.93 46.85
CA ASP A 313 17.08 40.64 48.12
C ASP A 313 15.63 40.41 48.61
N SER A 314 15.24 39.14 48.74
CA SER A 314 13.90 38.69 49.15
C SER A 314 13.39 39.27 50.50
N PHE A 315 14.28 39.88 51.30
CA PHE A 315 13.96 40.50 52.59
C PHE A 315 13.49 41.96 52.50
N THR A 316 13.60 42.58 51.32
CA THR A 316 13.13 43.95 51.07
C THR A 316 12.09 43.93 49.98
N THR A 317 10.95 44.59 50.19
CA THR A 317 9.90 44.67 49.16
C THR A 317 10.41 45.56 48.02
N PRO A 318 10.67 45.01 46.81
CA PRO A 318 11.13 45.81 45.68
C PRO A 318 10.03 46.79 45.24
N PRO A 319 10.41 47.95 44.67
CA PRO A 319 9.45 48.91 44.17
C PRO A 319 8.67 48.34 42.96
N PRO A 320 7.40 48.73 42.74
CA PRO A 320 6.53 48.11 41.74
C PRO A 320 7.04 48.18 40.30
N ASP A 321 7.73 49.26 39.93
CA ASP A 321 8.35 49.48 38.62
C ASP A 321 9.43 48.43 38.32
N ARG A 322 10.26 48.08 39.31
CA ARG A 322 11.28 47.04 39.18
C ARG A 322 10.66 45.65 39.01
N VAL A 323 9.60 45.36 39.74
CA VAL A 323 8.85 44.09 39.62
C VAL A 323 8.24 43.94 38.22
N LEU A 324 7.64 45.01 37.70
CA LEU A 324 7.12 45.02 36.32
C LEU A 324 8.24 44.79 35.30
N GLY A 325 9.39 45.45 35.46
CA GLY A 325 10.53 45.26 34.56
C GLY A 325 11.06 43.82 34.52
N TRP A 326 11.14 43.13 35.66
CA TRP A 326 11.52 41.72 35.69
C TRP A 326 10.49 40.81 35.01
N ARG A 327 9.19 41.08 35.22
CA ARG A 327 8.10 40.32 34.58
C ARG A 327 8.11 40.48 33.07
N ASP A 328 8.26 41.70 32.57
CA ASP A 328 8.33 41.97 31.13
C ASP A 328 9.54 41.29 30.50
N SER A 329 10.70 41.36 31.15
CA SER A 329 11.92 40.67 30.70
C SER A 329 11.74 39.15 30.67
N TYR A 330 11.13 38.57 31.71
CA TYR A 330 10.87 37.15 31.79
C TYR A 330 9.87 36.70 30.73
N GLN A 331 8.76 37.42 30.59
CA GLN A 331 7.75 37.16 29.57
C GLN A 331 8.33 37.21 28.15
N HIS A 332 9.25 38.14 27.88
CA HIS A 332 9.94 38.21 26.59
C HIS A 332 10.79 36.95 26.32
N LEU A 333 11.54 36.47 27.32
CA LEU A 333 12.34 35.25 27.21
C LEU A 333 11.47 34.01 26.99
N ILE A 334 10.37 33.88 27.73
CA ILE A 334 9.43 32.77 27.57
C ILE A 334 8.74 32.82 26.19
N GLY A 335 8.39 34.01 25.70
CA GLY A 335 7.84 34.18 24.36
C GLY A 335 8.77 33.64 23.27
N GLN A 336 10.08 33.96 23.36
CA GLN A 336 11.09 33.42 22.45
C GLN A 336 11.27 31.90 22.61
N LEU A 337 11.21 31.38 23.85
CA LEU A 337 11.35 29.95 24.12
C LEU A 337 10.22 29.15 23.46
N VAL A 338 8.97 29.64 23.56
CA VAL A 338 7.80 29.03 22.93
C VAL A 338 7.87 29.12 21.40
N GLU A 339 8.43 30.18 20.84
CA GLU A 339 8.64 30.28 19.40
C GLU A 339 9.62 29.20 18.89
N GLU A 340 10.73 29.00 19.60
CA GLU A 340 11.70 27.94 19.30
C GLU A 340 11.12 26.53 19.51
N ASP A 341 10.30 26.33 20.54
CA ASP A 341 9.57 25.07 20.77
C ASP A 341 8.65 24.72 19.59
N ASN A 342 7.88 25.69 19.10
CA ASN A 342 7.03 25.53 17.93
C ASN A 342 7.84 25.23 16.65
N ALA A 343 9.06 25.75 16.55
CA ALA A 343 9.97 25.48 15.42
C ALA A 343 10.51 24.04 15.40
N LEU A 344 10.44 23.29 16.50
CA LEU A 344 10.85 21.87 16.57
C LEU A 344 9.82 20.90 15.97
N ILE A 345 8.56 21.33 15.79
CA ILE A 345 7.46 20.46 15.33
C ILE A 345 7.61 20.04 13.85
N PRO A 346 7.86 20.96 12.89
CA PRO A 346 7.90 20.62 11.46
C PRO A 346 8.98 19.58 11.06
N PRO A 347 10.23 19.64 11.58
CA PRO A 347 11.28 18.67 11.22
C PRO A 347 11.02 17.25 11.72
N CYS A 348 10.32 17.10 12.85
CA CYS A 348 10.07 15.79 13.47
C CYS A 348 8.70 15.20 13.14
N HIS A 349 7.72 16.05 12.82
CA HIS A 349 6.38 15.65 12.40
C HIS A 349 6.01 16.37 11.11
N PRO A 350 6.59 15.97 9.96
CA PRO A 350 6.20 16.51 8.66
C PRO A 350 4.76 16.08 8.37
N ARG A 351 3.79 16.90 8.78
CA ARG A 351 2.33 16.79 8.59
C ARG A 351 1.81 15.35 8.46
N ARG A 352 1.32 14.83 9.59
CA ARG A 352 0.44 13.65 9.59
C ARG A 352 -0.85 13.91 8.82
#